data_AF-A0A2N5K8Q1-F1
#
_entry.id   AF-A0A2N5K8Q1-F1
#
_cell.length_a   1.000
_cell.length_b   1.000
_cell.length_c   1.000
_cell.angle_alpha   90.00
_cell.angle_beta   90.00
_cell.angle_gamma   90.00
#
_symmetry.space_group_name_H-M   'P 1'
#
loop_
_entity.id
_entity.type
_entity.pdbx_description
1 polymer ?
#
loop_
_entity_poly.entity_id
_entity_poly.type
_entity_poly.pdbx_seq_one_letter_code
_entity_poly.pdbx_strand_id
1 'polypeptide(L)'
;MRQPGASGESDQQRLWSAIDDGAWIVVAEIWDGLGVARGNGAIQSMEVSRAEQTMGIVPQLETYDTLIHSRTVFLTNSSCNIRRHTMRITRSLLWCLALVLFALSAALPAHAAPAATSAGDLRVMLDGLLTEHTALAASATNAALGGRDAEFKAAAGALDANSVDISKAIGTVYGADAEQAFLPLWRSHIGFFVDYTQGAAAKDQAKQDKAVADLVNYTQDFGAFLNGANPNLPKAAVADLLKTHVLTLKDVVDAQAAGDQTKAYANLRGAYTHMDMIGNALAGAISKQFPDKFTGSTDTPVAVLR
;
A
#
# COMPACT_ATOMS: atom_id res chain seq x y z
N MET A 1 32.81 -27.29 9.17
CA MET A 1 32.36 -25.90 9.42
C MET A 1 32.70 -25.04 8.21
N ARG A 2 31.70 -24.76 7.35
CA ARG A 2 31.74 -23.71 6.32
C ARG A 2 30.43 -22.94 6.45
N GLN A 3 30.55 -21.63 6.59
CA GLN A 3 29.44 -20.66 6.62
C GLN A 3 28.71 -20.67 5.26
N PRO A 4 27.37 -20.69 5.19
CA PRO A 4 26.65 -20.36 3.97
C PRO A 4 26.59 -18.84 3.80
N GLY A 5 27.03 -18.38 2.62
CA GLY A 5 27.10 -16.98 2.24
C GLY A 5 25.73 -16.32 2.09
N ALA A 6 25.78 -14.99 2.21
CA ALA A 6 24.68 -14.05 2.07
C ALA A 6 23.80 -14.33 0.84
N SER A 7 22.50 -14.48 1.09
CA SER A 7 21.46 -14.53 0.05
C SER A 7 21.38 -13.17 -0.64
N GLY A 8 21.57 -13.19 -1.96
CA GLY A 8 21.21 -12.07 -2.83
C GLY A 8 19.73 -11.69 -2.67
N GLU A 9 19.46 -10.44 -2.98
CA GLU A 9 18.13 -9.82 -3.09
C GLU A 9 17.10 -10.78 -3.71
N SER A 10 15.93 -10.93 -3.06
CA SER A 10 14.91 -11.86 -3.55
C SER A 10 14.33 -11.37 -4.88
N ASP A 11 13.94 -12.29 -5.77
CA ASP A 11 13.30 -11.92 -7.05
C ASP A 11 12.03 -11.06 -6.81
N GLN A 12 11.38 -11.24 -5.67
CA GLN A 12 10.31 -10.38 -5.17
C GLN A 12 10.80 -8.94 -4.93
N GLN A 13 11.92 -8.73 -4.23
CA GLN A 13 12.53 -7.41 -4.07
C GLN A 13 12.92 -6.77 -5.40
N ARG A 14 13.40 -7.54 -6.39
CA ARG A 14 13.72 -7.02 -7.73
C ARG A 14 12.49 -6.58 -8.51
N LEU A 15 11.38 -7.31 -8.40
CA LEU A 15 10.11 -6.91 -9.01
C LEU A 15 9.56 -5.65 -8.37
N TRP A 16 9.64 -5.55 -7.04
CA TRP A 16 9.22 -4.35 -6.31
C TRP A 16 10.13 -3.16 -6.62
N SER A 17 11.45 -3.36 -6.67
CA SER A 17 12.39 -2.34 -7.14
C SER A 17 12.03 -1.93 -8.57
N ALA A 18 11.80 -2.85 -9.50
CA ALA A 18 11.42 -2.51 -10.87
C ALA A 18 10.06 -1.78 -11.00
N ILE A 19 9.12 -2.00 -10.07
CA ILE A 19 7.84 -1.28 -9.98
C ILE A 19 8.05 0.11 -9.37
N ASP A 20 8.82 0.21 -8.29
CA ASP A 20 9.16 1.47 -7.61
C ASP A 20 10.05 2.38 -8.49
N ASP A 21 11.02 1.80 -9.19
CA ASP A 21 11.90 2.44 -10.19
C ASP A 21 11.12 2.83 -11.46
N GLY A 22 9.96 2.20 -11.70
CA GLY A 22 9.02 2.56 -12.75
C GLY A 22 8.31 3.90 -12.53
N ALA A 23 8.36 4.45 -11.31
CA ALA A 23 7.80 5.76 -10.98
C ALA A 23 8.74 6.94 -11.31
N TRP A 24 10.05 6.70 -11.52
CA TRP A 24 11.03 7.72 -11.88
C TRP A 24 12.19 7.13 -12.68
N ILE A 25 12.05 7.03 -14.01
CA ILE A 25 13.13 6.98 -15.03
C ILE A 25 14.41 6.18 -14.64
N VAL A 26 14.71 5.06 -15.32
CA VAL A 26 15.89 4.87 -16.20
C VAL A 26 16.00 3.45 -16.77
N VAL A 27 16.23 3.43 -18.08
CA VAL A 27 16.80 2.36 -18.93
C VAL A 27 18.31 2.25 -18.67
N ALA A 28 18.85 1.12 -18.16
CA ALA A 28 20.27 0.74 -18.43
C ALA A 28 20.76 -0.63 -17.88
N GLU A 29 20.34 -1.15 -16.72
CA GLU A 29 21.16 -2.18 -16.03
C GLU A 29 20.53 -3.59 -15.93
N ILE A 30 19.92 -4.08 -17.02
CA ILE A 30 19.57 -5.51 -17.19
C ILE A 30 20.02 -5.98 -18.58
N TRP A 31 21.32 -5.87 -18.87
CA TRP A 31 21.90 -6.38 -20.12
C TRP A 31 23.11 -7.30 -19.96
N ASP A 32 23.43 -7.74 -18.74
CA ASP A 32 24.55 -8.69 -18.48
C ASP A 32 24.09 -10.10 -18.03
N GLY A 33 22.78 -10.38 -17.99
CA GLY A 33 22.24 -11.65 -17.47
C GLY A 33 22.01 -12.78 -18.49
N LEU A 34 22.07 -12.52 -19.80
CA LEU A 34 21.76 -13.51 -20.83
C LEU A 34 22.85 -13.49 -21.91
N GLY A 35 23.77 -14.47 -21.83
CA GLY A 35 24.93 -14.62 -22.71
C GLY A 35 24.57 -14.83 -24.18
N VAL A 36 24.37 -13.74 -24.91
CA VAL A 36 24.38 -13.70 -26.38
C VAL A 36 25.60 -12.88 -26.83
N ALA A 37 26.50 -13.53 -27.58
CA ALA A 37 27.77 -12.96 -28.00
C ALA A 37 27.62 -11.89 -29.11
N ARG A 38 28.15 -10.70 -28.79
CA ARG A 38 28.70 -9.56 -29.57
C ARG A 38 28.29 -9.30 -31.03
N GLY A 39 27.96 -8.02 -31.27
CA GLY A 39 28.39 -7.24 -32.43
C GLY A 39 28.74 -5.79 -32.01
N ASN A 40 29.96 -5.35 -32.31
CA ASN A 40 30.60 -4.10 -31.86
C ASN A 40 29.90 -2.79 -32.32
N GLY A 41 29.97 -1.74 -31.50
CA GLY A 41 29.78 -0.35 -31.96
C GLY A 41 29.64 0.72 -30.88
N ALA A 42 30.78 1.20 -30.36
CA ALA A 42 31.07 2.54 -29.82
C ALA A 42 30.07 3.22 -28.85
N ILE A 43 30.46 3.39 -27.59
CA ILE A 43 30.03 4.50 -26.73
C ILE A 43 31.25 5.31 -26.30
N GLN A 44 31.27 6.58 -26.69
CA GLN A 44 32.17 7.61 -26.20
C GLN A 44 31.50 8.31 -25.02
N SER A 45 32.15 8.20 -23.85
CA SER A 45 32.38 9.24 -22.83
C SER A 45 31.28 10.26 -22.52
N MET A 46 30.89 10.34 -21.24
CA MET A 46 30.93 11.61 -20.49
C MET A 46 31.13 11.34 -18.98
N GLU A 47 32.09 12.06 -18.43
CA GLU A 47 32.76 11.88 -17.14
C GLU A 47 31.92 12.31 -15.93
N VAL A 48 32.08 11.56 -14.82
CA VAL A 48 31.82 12.03 -13.46
C VAL A 48 33.13 12.59 -12.90
N SER A 49 33.17 13.89 -12.62
CA SER A 49 34.32 14.54 -12.00
C SER A 49 34.37 14.23 -10.50
N ARG A 50 35.45 13.54 -10.11
CA ARG A 50 35.95 13.42 -8.73
C ARG A 50 36.99 14.51 -8.52
N ALA A 51 36.89 15.27 -7.44
CA ALA A 51 38.01 16.04 -6.89
C ALA A 51 38.37 15.48 -5.51
N GLU A 52 39.57 14.89 -5.44
CA GLU A 52 40.37 14.64 -4.24
C GLU A 52 40.92 16.01 -3.73
N GLN A 53 41.51 16.26 -2.55
CA GLN A 53 42.37 15.48 -1.66
C GLN A 53 42.78 16.42 -0.47
N THR A 54 43.05 15.88 0.72
CA THR A 54 44.19 16.17 1.67
C THR A 54 43.81 15.71 3.09
N MET A 55 44.22 14.52 3.56
CA MET A 55 45.46 14.15 4.29
C MET A 55 45.57 14.64 5.74
N GLY A 56 45.72 13.71 6.71
CA GLY A 56 46.25 13.99 8.06
C GLY A 56 45.92 13.02 9.21
N ILE A 57 46.60 11.87 9.26
CA ILE A 57 47.17 11.08 10.39
C ILE A 57 46.59 11.20 11.85
N VAL A 58 46.38 10.03 12.49
CA VAL A 58 45.97 9.72 13.90
C VAL A 58 47.21 9.37 14.78
N PRO A 59 47.17 9.00 16.10
CA PRO A 59 46.40 9.36 17.32
C PRO A 59 47.31 9.71 18.56
N GLN A 60 46.73 10.11 19.71
CA GLN A 60 46.84 9.43 21.04
C GLN A 60 46.53 10.36 22.24
N LEU A 61 45.70 9.81 23.15
CA LEU A 61 45.59 9.93 24.62
C LEU A 61 46.13 11.18 25.35
N GLU A 62 45.28 11.80 26.18
CA GLU A 62 45.42 11.77 27.65
C GLU A 62 44.20 12.37 28.37
N THR A 63 43.89 11.77 29.51
CA THR A 63 42.81 12.02 30.47
C THR A 63 43.14 13.15 31.47
N TYR A 64 42.18 13.42 32.36
CA TYR A 64 42.20 14.19 33.62
C TYR A 64 41.39 15.51 33.57
N ASP A 65 40.19 15.55 34.19
CA ASP A 65 39.92 15.94 35.61
C ASP A 65 40.01 17.48 35.78
N THR A 66 39.16 18.23 36.46
CA THR A 66 37.93 18.01 37.22
C THR A 66 37.35 19.41 37.55
N LEU A 67 36.02 19.54 37.60
CA LEU A 67 35.26 20.20 38.70
C LEU A 67 35.32 21.76 38.93
N ILE A 68 34.12 22.32 39.21
CA ILE A 68 33.78 23.41 40.17
C ILE A 68 33.28 24.78 39.63
N HIS A 69 31.95 24.95 39.76
CA HIS A 69 31.18 26.04 40.38
C HIS A 69 31.44 27.53 40.07
N SER A 70 30.39 28.15 39.52
CA SER A 70 29.54 29.20 40.12
C SER A 70 30.10 30.49 40.74
N ARG A 71 29.46 31.60 40.32
CA ARG A 71 29.19 32.90 41.01
C ARG A 71 30.37 33.86 41.15
N THR A 72 30.26 35.20 41.09
CA THR A 72 29.26 36.25 40.82
C THR A 72 30.07 37.59 40.81
N VAL A 73 29.44 38.71 40.42
CA VAL A 73 29.67 40.14 40.86
C VAL A 73 30.15 41.05 39.71
N PHE A 74 29.72 42.30 39.50
CA PHE A 74 28.57 43.17 39.85
C PHE A 74 29.02 44.58 39.46
N LEU A 75 28.24 45.41 38.76
CA LEU A 75 28.22 46.90 38.80
C LEU A 75 26.95 47.34 38.03
N THR A 76 26.07 48.28 38.39
CA THR A 76 25.81 49.19 39.53
C THR A 76 24.40 49.78 39.30
N ASN A 77 23.45 49.54 40.20
CA ASN A 77 22.74 50.48 41.07
C ASN A 77 22.49 51.93 40.58
N SER A 78 21.21 52.31 40.53
CA SER A 78 20.73 53.67 40.84
C SER A 78 19.40 53.57 41.60
N SER A 79 19.42 54.20 42.77
CA SER A 79 18.50 54.23 43.92
C SER A 79 17.06 54.72 43.61
N CYS A 80 16.00 54.06 44.12
CA CYS A 80 15.27 54.32 45.39
C CYS A 80 14.18 55.43 45.27
N ASN A 81 12.89 55.10 45.11
CA ASN A 81 11.81 54.81 46.11
C ASN A 81 10.96 56.06 46.49
N ILE A 82 9.69 55.83 46.91
CA ILE A 82 8.61 56.75 47.38
C ILE A 82 7.59 57.06 46.26
N ARG A 83 6.30 56.66 46.25
CA ARG A 83 5.19 56.54 47.23
C ARG A 83 4.18 55.51 46.64
N ARG A 84 3.75 54.45 47.33
CA ARG A 84 2.59 54.33 48.25
C ARG A 84 1.30 55.04 47.80
N HIS A 85 0.16 54.33 47.96
CA HIS A 85 -1.24 54.64 47.61
C HIS A 85 -1.55 54.28 46.15
N THR A 86 -2.36 53.28 45.81
CA THR A 86 -3.68 52.90 46.33
C THR A 86 -3.96 51.43 45.98
N MET A 87 -3.76 50.53 46.94
CA MET A 87 -4.25 49.16 46.90
C MET A 87 -5.48 49.12 47.81
N ARG A 88 -6.69 49.10 47.23
CA ARG A 88 -7.98 48.64 47.78
C ARG A 88 -9.11 49.32 47.00
N ILE A 89 -10.16 48.53 46.74
CA ILE A 89 -11.49 48.86 46.22
C ILE A 89 -11.70 48.45 44.74
N THR A 90 -12.72 47.59 44.58
CA THR A 90 -13.38 47.06 43.38
C THR A 90 -12.75 45.92 42.56
N ARG A 91 -12.27 44.87 43.24
CA ARG A 91 -12.60 43.49 42.80
C ARG A 91 -14.10 43.32 42.99
N SER A 92 -14.93 43.41 41.94
CA SER A 92 -16.35 42.95 41.89
C SER A 92 -17.14 43.39 40.64
N LEU A 93 -16.53 44.08 39.66
CA LEU A 93 -17.25 44.58 38.45
C LEU A 93 -16.75 43.99 37.12
N LEU A 94 -16.16 42.79 37.17
CA LEU A 94 -15.63 42.08 35.99
C LEU A 94 -16.30 40.71 35.75
N TRP A 95 -17.49 40.49 36.31
CA TRP A 95 -18.22 39.21 36.22
C TRP A 95 -19.70 39.32 35.77
N CYS A 96 -20.15 40.47 35.26
CA CYS A 96 -21.51 40.60 34.69
C CYS A 96 -21.56 41.19 33.26
N LEU A 97 -20.41 41.44 32.62
CA LEU A 97 -20.36 41.91 31.22
C LEU A 97 -19.71 40.87 30.28
N ALA A 98 -20.01 39.59 30.51
CA ALA A 98 -19.67 38.49 29.60
C ALA A 98 -20.89 37.59 29.28
N LEU A 99 -22.09 38.02 29.67
CA LEU A 99 -23.34 37.24 29.54
C LEU A 99 -24.39 37.87 28.60
N VAL A 100 -24.07 38.97 27.91
CA VAL A 100 -24.99 39.63 26.94
C VAL A 100 -24.40 39.71 25.52
N LEU A 101 -23.25 39.09 25.28
CA LEU A 101 -22.65 38.89 23.94
C LEU A 101 -22.63 37.40 23.54
N PHE A 102 -23.52 36.61 24.12
CA PHE A 102 -23.72 35.18 23.82
C PHE A 102 -25.19 34.89 23.41
N ALA A 103 -25.80 35.81 22.65
CA ALA A 103 -27.19 35.65 22.19
C ALA A 103 -27.42 36.17 20.76
N LEU A 104 -26.38 36.10 19.91
CA LEU A 104 -26.54 36.29 18.46
C LEU A 104 -25.60 35.37 17.66
N SER A 105 -25.67 34.07 17.95
CA SER A 105 -25.30 33.03 16.98
C SER A 105 -26.60 32.42 16.48
N ALA A 106 -27.28 33.16 15.60
CA ALA A 106 -28.35 32.62 14.80
C ALA A 106 -27.81 31.42 14.01
N ALA A 107 -28.59 30.34 14.02
CA ALA A 107 -28.34 29.06 13.37
C ALA A 107 -27.59 29.21 12.03
N LEU A 108 -26.33 28.81 12.01
CA LEU A 108 -25.72 28.33 10.78
C LEU A 108 -26.57 27.14 10.32
N PRO A 109 -26.95 27.04 9.04
CA PRO A 109 -27.54 25.80 8.55
C PRO A 109 -26.55 24.69 8.91
N ALA A 110 -27.04 23.65 9.59
CA ALA A 110 -26.29 22.42 9.71
C ALA A 110 -25.78 22.10 8.31
N HIS A 111 -24.46 22.00 8.12
CA HIS A 111 -23.93 21.44 6.89
C HIS A 111 -24.69 20.14 6.68
N ALA A 112 -25.47 20.06 5.60
CA ALA A 112 -26.10 18.81 5.22
C ALA A 112 -24.98 17.76 5.27
N ALA A 113 -25.18 16.71 6.08
CA ALA A 113 -24.21 15.63 6.13
C ALA A 113 -23.90 15.23 4.68
N PRO A 114 -22.62 15.02 4.32
CA PRO A 114 -22.28 14.57 2.98
C PRO A 114 -23.20 13.38 2.65
N ALA A 115 -23.83 13.43 1.46
CA ALA A 115 -24.80 12.41 1.07
C ALA A 115 -24.16 11.03 1.27
N ALA A 116 -24.83 10.17 2.03
CA ALA A 116 -24.37 8.82 2.27
C ALA A 116 -24.16 8.12 0.91
N THR A 117 -22.97 7.57 0.68
CA THR A 117 -22.71 6.71 -0.49
C THR A 117 -23.69 5.55 -0.44
N SER A 118 -24.36 5.21 -1.55
CA SER A 118 -25.29 4.08 -1.50
C SER A 118 -24.52 2.76 -1.37
N ALA A 119 -25.11 1.75 -0.74
CA ALA A 119 -24.56 0.40 -0.70
C ALA A 119 -24.33 -0.17 -2.12
N GLY A 120 -25.16 0.22 -3.08
CA GLY A 120 -24.99 -0.10 -4.49
C GLY A 120 -23.76 0.56 -5.12
N ASP A 121 -23.49 1.83 -4.82
CA ASP A 121 -22.30 2.53 -5.33
C ASP A 121 -21.01 1.92 -4.77
N LEU A 122 -21.02 1.54 -3.48
CA LEU A 122 -19.90 0.83 -2.85
C LEU A 122 -19.64 -0.51 -3.55
N ARG A 123 -20.69 -1.29 -3.81
CA ARG A 123 -20.59 -2.55 -4.55
C ARG A 123 -19.96 -2.33 -5.93
N VAL A 124 -20.53 -1.43 -6.74
CA VAL A 124 -20.04 -1.15 -8.10
C VAL A 124 -18.57 -0.72 -8.12
N MET A 125 -18.16 0.09 -7.14
CA MET A 125 -16.78 0.53 -6.99
C MET A 125 -15.84 -0.64 -6.65
N LEU A 126 -16.20 -1.46 -5.65
CA LEU A 126 -15.40 -2.63 -5.26
C LEU A 126 -15.32 -3.66 -6.39
N ASP A 127 -16.44 -4.00 -7.03
CA ASP A 127 -16.49 -4.94 -8.15
C ASP A 127 -15.60 -4.45 -9.31
N GLY A 128 -15.66 -3.15 -9.62
CA GLY A 128 -14.83 -2.55 -10.66
C GLY A 128 -13.34 -2.68 -10.38
N LEU A 129 -12.90 -2.30 -9.18
CA LEU A 129 -11.48 -2.37 -8.81
C LEU A 129 -10.97 -3.82 -8.77
N LEU A 130 -11.75 -4.75 -8.22
CA LEU A 130 -11.36 -6.16 -8.09
C LEU A 130 -11.32 -6.91 -9.43
N THR A 131 -12.27 -6.63 -10.33
CA THR A 131 -12.26 -7.20 -11.68
C THR A 131 -11.12 -6.63 -12.53
N GLU A 132 -10.86 -5.32 -12.43
CA GLU A 132 -9.70 -4.69 -13.06
C GLU A 132 -8.39 -5.30 -12.55
N HIS A 133 -8.25 -5.52 -11.24
CA HIS A 133 -7.09 -6.18 -10.65
C HIS A 133 -6.81 -7.53 -11.31
N THR A 134 -7.86 -8.34 -11.51
CA THR A 134 -7.75 -9.66 -12.13
C THR A 134 -7.33 -9.57 -13.59
N ALA A 135 -7.87 -8.59 -14.33
CA ALA A 135 -7.51 -8.35 -15.73
C ALA A 135 -6.04 -7.97 -15.88
N LEU A 136 -5.58 -7.05 -15.03
CA LEU A 136 -4.20 -6.55 -15.01
C LEU A 136 -3.22 -7.65 -14.60
N ALA A 137 -3.57 -8.48 -13.62
CA ALA A 137 -2.77 -9.63 -13.21
C ALA A 137 -2.61 -10.63 -14.36
N ALA A 138 -3.71 -11.01 -15.02
CA ALA A 138 -3.67 -11.92 -16.16
C ALA A 138 -2.89 -11.33 -17.35
N SER A 139 -2.97 -10.02 -17.56
CA SER A 139 -2.19 -9.32 -18.58
C SER A 139 -0.69 -9.37 -18.27
N ALA A 140 -0.31 -9.09 -17.02
CA ALA A 140 1.09 -9.12 -16.58
C ALA A 140 1.69 -10.52 -16.71
N THR A 141 0.99 -11.57 -16.25
CA THR A 141 1.49 -12.95 -16.35
C THR A 141 1.60 -13.40 -17.80
N ASN A 142 0.64 -13.05 -18.67
CA ASN A 142 0.70 -13.38 -20.09
C ASN A 142 1.84 -12.67 -20.82
N ALA A 143 2.12 -11.41 -20.47
CA ALA A 143 3.23 -10.64 -21.02
C ALA A 143 4.58 -11.23 -20.58
N ALA A 144 4.71 -11.58 -19.29
CA ALA A 144 5.90 -12.21 -18.75
C ALA A 144 6.19 -13.57 -19.42
N LEU A 145 5.19 -14.45 -19.51
CA LEU A 145 5.33 -15.75 -20.17
C LEU A 145 5.65 -15.64 -21.67
N GLY A 146 5.19 -14.57 -22.30
CA GLY A 146 5.48 -14.28 -23.70
C GLY A 146 6.78 -13.51 -23.96
N GLY A 147 7.58 -13.19 -22.94
CA GLY A 147 8.81 -12.41 -23.07
C GLY A 147 8.60 -10.98 -23.58
N ARG A 148 7.43 -10.38 -23.30
CA ARG A 148 7.06 -9.02 -23.75
C ARG A 148 7.28 -8.01 -22.62
N ASP A 149 8.55 -7.70 -22.36
CA ASP A 149 8.96 -6.91 -21.17
C ASP A 149 8.28 -5.54 -21.04
N ALA A 150 8.11 -4.81 -22.14
CA ALA A 150 7.45 -3.51 -22.11
C ALA A 150 5.98 -3.61 -21.69
N GLU A 151 5.26 -4.61 -22.20
CA GLU A 151 3.87 -4.89 -21.82
C GLU A 151 3.78 -5.39 -20.38
N PHE A 152 4.72 -6.24 -19.95
CA PHE A 152 4.80 -6.72 -18.57
C PHE A 152 4.96 -5.56 -17.60
N LYS A 153 5.91 -4.65 -17.83
CA LYS A 153 6.16 -3.48 -16.97
C LYS A 153 4.93 -2.57 -16.90
N ALA A 154 4.29 -2.31 -18.03
CA ALA A 154 3.07 -1.50 -18.06
C ALA A 154 1.92 -2.16 -17.28
N ALA A 155 1.68 -3.45 -17.49
CA ALA A 155 0.62 -4.19 -16.80
C ALA A 155 0.90 -4.34 -15.30
N ALA A 156 2.15 -4.60 -14.90
CA ALA A 156 2.55 -4.70 -13.51
C ALA A 156 2.44 -3.36 -12.77
N GLY A 157 2.85 -2.26 -13.39
CA GLY A 157 2.67 -0.91 -12.83
C GLY A 157 1.19 -0.54 -12.65
N ALA A 158 0.35 -0.85 -13.66
CA ALA A 158 -1.10 -0.65 -13.54
C ALA A 158 -1.73 -1.54 -12.46
N LEU A 159 -1.29 -2.80 -12.34
CA LEU A 159 -1.75 -3.73 -11.30
C LEU A 159 -1.47 -3.20 -9.89
N ASP A 160 -0.28 -2.62 -9.69
CA ASP A 160 0.09 -2.02 -8.41
C ASP A 160 -0.69 -0.71 -8.14
N ALA A 161 -0.86 0.14 -9.15
CA ALA A 161 -1.70 1.34 -9.03
C ALA A 161 -3.14 0.99 -8.63
N ASN A 162 -3.73 -0.03 -9.26
CA ASN A 162 -5.03 -0.56 -8.88
C ASN A 162 -5.03 -1.13 -7.43
N SER A 163 -3.95 -1.77 -6.99
CA SER A 163 -3.80 -2.23 -5.60
C SER A 163 -3.82 -1.08 -4.58
N VAL A 164 -3.17 0.03 -4.92
CA VAL A 164 -3.21 1.27 -4.13
C VAL A 164 -4.63 1.86 -4.12
N ASP A 165 -5.36 1.81 -5.22
CA ASP A 165 -6.73 2.32 -5.26
C ASP A 165 -7.70 1.43 -4.46
N ILE A 166 -7.51 0.11 -4.46
CA ILE A 166 -8.21 -0.81 -3.56
C ILE A 166 -7.90 -0.47 -2.09
N SER A 167 -6.63 -0.25 -1.74
CA SER A 167 -6.27 0.07 -0.35
C SER A 167 -6.91 1.38 0.12
N LYS A 168 -6.94 2.40 -0.74
CA LYS A 168 -7.65 3.67 -0.46
C LYS A 168 -9.15 3.45 -0.26
N ALA A 169 -9.78 2.61 -1.09
CA ALA A 169 -11.20 2.29 -0.93
C ALA A 169 -11.47 1.67 0.45
N ILE A 170 -10.62 0.74 0.90
CA ILE A 170 -10.66 0.20 2.27
C ILE A 170 -10.43 1.30 3.31
N GLY A 171 -9.49 2.20 3.07
CA GLY A 171 -9.20 3.37 3.90
C GLY A 171 -10.38 4.31 4.09
N THR A 172 -11.21 4.53 3.06
CA THR A 172 -12.43 5.35 3.18
C THR A 172 -13.46 4.75 4.13
N VAL A 173 -13.42 3.43 4.34
CA VAL A 173 -14.35 2.70 5.22
C VAL A 173 -13.80 2.61 6.63
N TYR A 174 -12.55 2.14 6.77
CA TYR A 174 -11.95 1.73 8.05
C TYR A 174 -10.85 2.67 8.56
N GLY A 175 -10.49 3.70 7.80
CA GLY A 175 -9.47 4.70 8.17
C GLY A 175 -8.06 4.37 7.68
N ALA A 176 -7.15 5.34 7.86
CA ALA A 176 -5.79 5.30 7.32
C ALA A 176 -4.94 4.12 7.82
N ASP A 177 -5.08 3.74 9.10
CA ASP A 177 -4.33 2.61 9.66
C ASP A 177 -4.72 1.28 8.98
N ALA A 178 -6.01 1.12 8.65
CA ALA A 178 -6.49 -0.05 7.94
C ALA A 178 -6.00 -0.08 6.49
N GLU A 179 -5.98 1.05 5.79
CA GLU A 179 -5.38 1.19 4.46
C GLU A 179 -3.89 0.80 4.47
N GLN A 180 -3.13 1.33 5.43
CA GLN A 180 -1.70 1.05 5.58
C GLN A 180 -1.42 -0.43 5.90
N ALA A 181 -2.28 -1.07 6.70
CA ALA A 181 -2.16 -2.50 6.99
C ALA A 181 -2.60 -3.38 5.81
N PHE A 182 -3.60 -2.94 5.03
CA PHE A 182 -4.15 -3.69 3.91
C PHE A 182 -3.15 -3.83 2.76
N LEU A 183 -2.55 -2.72 2.32
CA LEU A 183 -1.74 -2.69 1.10
C LEU A 183 -0.59 -3.70 1.07
N PRO A 184 0.29 -3.83 2.09
CA PRO A 184 1.37 -4.81 2.05
C PRO A 184 0.85 -6.25 2.05
N LEU A 185 -0.25 -6.52 2.75
CA LEU A 185 -0.87 -7.85 2.74
C LEU A 185 -1.44 -8.16 1.35
N TRP A 186 -2.17 -7.23 0.74
CA TRP A 186 -2.67 -7.37 -0.63
C TRP A 186 -1.54 -7.54 -1.65
N ARG A 187 -0.46 -6.76 -1.56
CA ARG A 187 0.68 -6.91 -2.48
C ARG A 187 1.38 -8.27 -2.37
N SER A 188 1.31 -8.94 -1.22
CA SER A 188 1.97 -10.24 -1.02
C SER A 188 1.48 -11.31 -2.02
N HIS A 189 0.17 -11.36 -2.34
CA HIS A 189 -0.34 -12.36 -3.28
C HIS A 189 0.15 -12.15 -4.71
N ILE A 190 0.40 -10.90 -5.10
CA ILE A 190 0.98 -10.57 -6.39
C ILE A 190 2.35 -11.22 -6.51
N GLY A 191 3.18 -11.11 -5.45
CA GLY A 191 4.48 -11.78 -5.38
C GLY A 191 4.39 -13.30 -5.59
N PHE A 192 3.43 -13.96 -4.94
CA PHE A 192 3.24 -15.40 -5.10
C PHE A 192 2.79 -15.78 -6.52
N PHE A 193 1.97 -14.97 -7.18
CA PHE A 193 1.64 -15.18 -8.60
C PHE A 193 2.85 -14.98 -9.52
N VAL A 194 3.75 -14.05 -9.20
CA VAL A 194 4.99 -13.92 -9.97
C VAL A 194 5.88 -15.15 -9.76
N ASP A 195 6.04 -15.63 -8.53
CA ASP A 195 6.79 -16.87 -8.27
C ASP A 195 6.20 -18.06 -9.04
N TYR A 196 4.87 -18.19 -9.04
CA TYR A 196 4.18 -19.23 -9.81
C TYR A 196 4.45 -19.09 -11.32
N THR A 197 4.34 -17.87 -11.86
CA THR A 197 4.55 -17.58 -13.28
C THR A 197 5.99 -17.87 -13.70
N GLN A 198 6.97 -17.50 -12.88
CA GLN A 198 8.38 -17.84 -13.10
C GLN A 198 8.61 -19.36 -13.05
N GLY A 199 7.99 -20.05 -12.10
CA GLY A 199 8.02 -21.51 -12.02
C GLY A 199 7.41 -22.18 -13.26
N ALA A 200 6.31 -21.64 -13.78
CA ALA A 200 5.68 -22.11 -15.02
C ALA A 200 6.59 -21.89 -16.24
N ALA A 201 7.18 -20.71 -16.38
CA ALA A 201 8.12 -20.39 -17.46
C ALA A 201 9.36 -21.29 -17.44
N ALA A 202 9.91 -21.55 -16.26
CA ALA A 202 11.09 -22.40 -16.06
C ALA A 202 10.77 -23.90 -16.03
N LYS A 203 9.49 -24.29 -16.03
CA LYS A 203 9.01 -25.67 -15.79
C LYS A 203 9.52 -26.25 -14.46
N ASP A 204 9.65 -25.39 -13.46
CA ASP A 204 10.03 -25.75 -12.10
C ASP A 204 8.79 -26.06 -11.26
N GLN A 205 8.51 -27.35 -11.08
CA GLN A 205 7.36 -27.81 -10.30
C GLN A 205 7.48 -27.45 -8.82
N ALA A 206 8.68 -27.48 -8.24
CA ALA A 206 8.87 -27.19 -6.83
C ALA A 206 8.58 -25.72 -6.52
N LYS A 207 8.98 -24.81 -7.42
CA LYS A 207 8.64 -23.39 -7.31
C LYS A 207 7.14 -23.14 -7.47
N GLN A 208 6.48 -23.82 -8.42
CA GLN A 208 5.03 -23.76 -8.58
C GLN A 208 4.29 -24.25 -7.34
N ASP A 209 4.65 -25.42 -6.81
CA ASP A 209 4.02 -26.02 -5.63
C ASP A 209 4.17 -25.11 -4.40
N LYS A 210 5.37 -24.53 -4.21
CA LYS A 210 5.61 -23.55 -3.14
C LYS A 210 4.71 -22.33 -3.29
N ALA A 211 4.65 -21.72 -4.48
CA ALA A 211 3.83 -20.54 -4.72
C ALA A 211 2.33 -20.82 -4.51
N VAL A 212 1.84 -22.02 -4.88
CA VAL A 212 0.46 -22.44 -4.59
C VAL A 212 0.22 -22.58 -3.09
N ALA A 213 1.15 -23.19 -2.35
CA ALA A 213 1.04 -23.29 -0.90
C ALA A 213 1.02 -21.91 -0.22
N ASP A 214 1.86 -20.99 -0.67
CA ASP A 214 1.91 -19.61 -0.17
C ASP A 214 0.61 -18.85 -0.49
N LEU A 215 0.03 -19.01 -1.69
CA LEU A 215 -1.28 -18.47 -2.05
C LEU A 215 -2.42 -19.02 -1.17
N VAL A 216 -2.42 -20.32 -0.88
CA VAL A 216 -3.44 -20.94 -0.01
C VAL A 216 -3.30 -20.45 1.43
N ASN A 217 -2.08 -20.27 1.93
CA ASN A 217 -1.85 -19.70 3.26
C ASN A 217 -2.29 -18.23 3.30
N TYR A 218 -1.98 -17.46 2.27
CA TYR A 218 -2.44 -16.09 2.12
C TYR A 218 -3.96 -15.96 2.25
N THR A 219 -4.74 -16.89 1.69
CA THR A 219 -6.20 -16.80 1.81
C THR A 219 -6.69 -16.92 3.26
N GLN A 220 -5.97 -17.68 4.10
CA GLN A 220 -6.26 -17.80 5.52
C GLN A 220 -5.92 -16.52 6.28
N ASP A 221 -4.77 -15.92 5.99
CA ASP A 221 -4.30 -14.69 6.64
C ASP A 221 -5.17 -13.50 6.23
N PHE A 222 -5.46 -13.36 4.94
CA PHE A 222 -6.33 -12.30 4.43
C PHE A 222 -7.77 -12.48 4.90
N GLY A 223 -8.28 -13.71 4.96
CA GLY A 223 -9.58 -14.01 5.56
C GLY A 223 -9.65 -13.64 7.04
N ALA A 224 -8.56 -13.85 7.79
CA ALA A 224 -8.48 -13.43 9.20
C ALA A 224 -8.43 -11.90 9.34
N PHE A 225 -7.66 -11.23 8.49
CA PHE A 225 -7.58 -9.77 8.45
C PHE A 225 -8.96 -9.14 8.20
N LEU A 226 -9.67 -9.60 7.16
CA LEU A 226 -11.01 -9.10 6.83
C LEU A 226 -12.03 -9.39 7.93
N ASN A 227 -11.98 -10.58 8.54
CA ASN A 227 -12.86 -10.92 9.65
C ASN A 227 -12.60 -10.05 10.89
N GLY A 228 -11.34 -9.71 11.16
CA GLY A 228 -10.95 -8.81 12.25
C GLY A 228 -11.50 -7.39 12.07
N ALA A 229 -11.54 -6.89 10.83
CA ALA A 229 -12.15 -5.59 10.51
C ALA A 229 -13.68 -5.64 10.50
N ASN A 230 -14.27 -6.75 10.02
CA ASN A 230 -15.70 -6.92 9.87
C ASN A 230 -16.17 -8.33 10.26
N PRO A 231 -16.84 -8.50 11.41
CA PRO A 231 -17.29 -9.82 11.88
C PRO A 231 -18.39 -10.43 11.00
N ASN A 232 -19.00 -9.67 10.08
CA ASN A 232 -19.95 -10.20 9.10
C ASN A 232 -19.29 -10.94 7.93
N LEU A 233 -17.95 -11.01 7.90
CA LEU A 233 -17.16 -11.78 6.95
C LEU A 233 -16.53 -12.97 7.67
N PRO A 234 -17.19 -14.14 7.78
CA PRO A 234 -16.62 -15.29 8.49
C PRO A 234 -15.31 -15.72 7.85
N LYS A 235 -14.23 -15.79 8.64
CA LYS A 235 -12.88 -16.11 8.17
C LYS A 235 -12.85 -17.29 7.19
N ALA A 236 -13.48 -18.41 7.56
CA ALA A 236 -13.46 -19.64 6.75
C ALA A 236 -14.14 -19.44 5.39
N ALA A 237 -15.30 -18.78 5.36
CA ALA A 237 -16.02 -18.52 4.11
C ALA A 237 -15.24 -17.59 3.17
N VAL A 238 -14.59 -16.56 3.74
CA VAL A 238 -13.72 -15.65 2.97
C VAL A 238 -12.51 -16.41 2.41
N ALA A 239 -11.83 -17.19 3.25
CA ALA A 239 -10.65 -17.94 2.84
C ALA A 239 -10.96 -18.98 1.76
N ASP A 240 -12.12 -19.64 1.82
CA ASP A 240 -12.57 -20.59 0.79
C ASP A 240 -12.90 -19.89 -0.53
N LEU A 241 -13.60 -18.74 -0.49
CA LEU A 241 -13.91 -17.96 -1.69
C LEU A 241 -12.64 -17.46 -2.39
N LEU A 242 -11.70 -16.93 -1.61
CA LEU A 242 -10.39 -16.49 -2.10
C LEU A 242 -9.57 -17.65 -2.65
N LYS A 243 -9.62 -18.83 -1.99
CA LYS A 243 -8.91 -20.03 -2.46
C LYS A 243 -9.41 -20.44 -3.84
N THR A 244 -10.72 -20.45 -4.05
CA THR A 244 -11.31 -20.72 -5.36
C THR A 244 -10.83 -19.69 -6.40
N HIS A 245 -10.82 -18.40 -6.06
CA HIS A 245 -10.32 -17.36 -6.94
C HIS A 245 -8.85 -17.59 -7.33
N VAL A 246 -7.94 -17.72 -6.35
CA VAL A 246 -6.50 -17.81 -6.65
C VAL A 246 -6.14 -19.09 -7.42
N LEU A 247 -6.83 -20.22 -7.16
CA LEU A 247 -6.62 -21.45 -7.93
C LEU A 247 -7.18 -21.33 -9.36
N THR A 248 -8.27 -20.59 -9.56
CA THR A 248 -8.77 -20.30 -10.92
C THR A 248 -7.80 -19.40 -11.69
N LEU A 249 -7.23 -18.39 -11.03
CA LEU A 249 -6.25 -17.50 -11.66
C LEU A 249 -4.93 -18.24 -11.94
N LYS A 250 -4.52 -19.19 -11.09
CA LYS A 250 -3.43 -20.13 -11.39
C LYS A 250 -3.71 -20.91 -12.68
N ASP A 251 -4.93 -21.40 -12.88
CA ASP A 251 -5.31 -22.10 -14.11
C ASP A 251 -5.33 -21.17 -15.35
N VAL A 252 -5.46 -19.85 -15.18
CA VAL A 252 -5.21 -18.88 -16.25
C VAL A 252 -3.72 -18.89 -16.63
N VAL A 253 -2.82 -18.80 -15.64
CA VAL A 253 -1.36 -18.81 -15.86
C VAL A 253 -0.91 -20.11 -16.53
N ASP A 254 -1.45 -21.26 -16.11
CA ASP A 254 -1.14 -22.55 -16.73
C ASP A 254 -1.53 -22.58 -18.22
N ALA A 255 -2.72 -22.09 -18.55
CA ALA A 255 -3.18 -22.02 -19.93
C ALA A 255 -2.34 -21.05 -20.77
N GLN A 256 -1.95 -19.91 -20.19
CA GLN A 256 -1.03 -18.97 -20.83
C GLN A 256 0.34 -19.61 -21.11
N ALA A 257 0.92 -20.33 -20.14
CA ALA A 257 2.21 -21.00 -20.27
C ALA A 257 2.15 -22.14 -21.31
N ALA A 258 1.00 -22.78 -21.46
CA ALA A 258 0.74 -23.77 -22.50
C ALA A 258 0.44 -23.17 -23.89
N GLY A 259 0.29 -21.84 -24.00
CA GLY A 259 -0.12 -21.16 -25.23
C GLY A 259 -1.60 -21.35 -25.59
N ASP A 260 -2.42 -21.91 -24.70
CA ASP A 260 -3.86 -22.14 -24.90
C ASP A 260 -4.65 -20.90 -24.48
N GLN A 261 -4.66 -19.90 -25.35
CA GLN A 261 -5.33 -18.62 -25.10
C GLN A 261 -6.85 -18.78 -24.94
N THR A 262 -7.48 -19.73 -25.66
CA THR A 262 -8.91 -20.01 -25.52
C THR A 262 -9.24 -20.44 -24.09
N LYS A 263 -8.46 -21.39 -23.54
CA LYS A 263 -8.61 -21.82 -22.16
C LYS A 263 -8.25 -20.72 -21.16
N ALA A 264 -7.21 -19.93 -21.43
CA ALA A 264 -6.83 -18.80 -20.58
C ALA A 264 -7.99 -17.79 -20.44
N TYR A 265 -8.63 -17.40 -21.54
CA TYR A 265 -9.78 -16.49 -21.50
C TYR A 265 -11.04 -17.12 -20.87
N ALA A 266 -11.26 -18.43 -21.05
CA ALA A 266 -12.35 -19.13 -20.38
C ALA A 266 -12.17 -19.13 -18.85
N ASN A 267 -10.96 -19.44 -18.38
CA ASN A 267 -10.61 -19.41 -16.95
C ASN A 267 -10.66 -17.98 -16.40
N LEU A 268 -10.20 -16.99 -17.17
CA LEU A 268 -10.23 -15.58 -16.77
C LEU A 268 -11.66 -15.08 -16.54
N ARG A 269 -12.62 -15.52 -17.37
CA ARG A 269 -14.05 -15.21 -17.13
C ARG A 269 -14.54 -15.79 -15.80
N GLY A 270 -14.13 -17.00 -15.45
CA GLY A 270 -14.42 -17.59 -14.14
C GLY A 270 -13.79 -16.77 -13.00
N ALA A 271 -12.54 -16.34 -13.16
CA ALA A 271 -11.87 -15.49 -12.18
C ALA A 271 -12.58 -14.14 -11.98
N TYR A 272 -13.12 -13.53 -13.04
CA TYR A 272 -13.97 -12.33 -12.94
C TYR A 272 -15.24 -12.58 -12.16
N THR A 273 -15.95 -13.69 -12.42
CA THR A 273 -17.14 -14.07 -11.63
C THR A 273 -16.80 -14.21 -10.15
N HIS A 274 -15.65 -14.81 -9.81
CA HIS A 274 -15.23 -14.90 -8.41
C HIS A 274 -14.96 -13.53 -7.79
N MET A 275 -14.42 -12.56 -8.53
CA MET A 275 -14.20 -11.20 -8.01
C MET A 275 -15.48 -10.41 -7.80
N ASP A 276 -16.48 -10.55 -8.67
CA ASP A 276 -17.84 -10.03 -8.42
C ASP A 276 -18.41 -10.63 -7.12
N MET A 277 -18.33 -11.97 -6.94
CA MET A 277 -18.76 -12.60 -5.70
C MET A 277 -18.04 -12.04 -4.45
N ILE A 278 -16.74 -11.77 -4.54
CA ILE A 278 -15.95 -11.18 -3.45
C ILE A 278 -16.38 -9.74 -3.17
N GLY A 279 -16.51 -8.89 -4.21
CA GLY A 279 -16.93 -7.51 -4.07
C GLY A 279 -18.33 -7.39 -3.47
N ASN A 280 -19.24 -8.28 -3.86
CA ASN A 280 -20.58 -8.38 -3.29
C ASN A 280 -20.57 -8.72 -1.80
N ALA A 281 -19.77 -9.70 -1.41
CA ALA A 281 -19.63 -10.09 -0.01
C ALA A 281 -19.05 -8.94 0.83
N LEU A 282 -18.01 -8.26 0.32
CA LEU A 282 -17.40 -7.11 0.98
C LEU A 282 -18.38 -5.95 1.13
N ALA A 283 -19.04 -5.53 0.04
CA ALA A 283 -19.99 -4.43 0.05
C ALA A 283 -21.18 -4.71 0.99
N GLY A 284 -21.72 -5.93 0.96
CA GLY A 284 -22.81 -6.34 1.83
C GLY A 284 -22.41 -6.33 3.31
N ALA A 285 -21.23 -6.85 3.64
CA ALA A 285 -20.72 -6.85 5.00
C ALA A 285 -20.41 -5.44 5.52
N ILE A 286 -19.79 -4.59 4.69
CA ILE A 286 -19.49 -3.19 5.03
C ILE A 286 -20.78 -2.40 5.27
N SER A 287 -21.75 -2.55 4.37
CA SER A 287 -23.05 -1.86 4.50
C SER A 287 -23.79 -2.30 5.76
N LYS A 288 -23.70 -3.58 6.13
CA LYS A 288 -24.28 -4.09 7.38
C LYS A 288 -23.56 -3.57 8.63
N GLN A 289 -22.25 -3.33 8.58
CA GLN A 289 -21.48 -2.78 9.70
C GLN A 289 -21.69 -1.26 9.86
N PHE A 290 -21.88 -0.53 8.75
CA PHE A 290 -22.03 0.92 8.73
C PHE A 290 -23.31 1.38 8.00
N PRO A 291 -24.51 1.02 8.48
CA PRO A 291 -25.77 1.29 7.79
C PRO A 291 -26.08 2.79 7.61
N ASP A 292 -25.53 3.64 8.48
CA ASP A 292 -25.69 5.10 8.37
C ASP A 292 -24.77 5.73 7.30
N LYS A 293 -23.65 5.06 6.99
CA LYS A 293 -22.70 5.51 5.95
C LYS A 293 -23.07 4.97 4.57
N PHE A 294 -23.60 3.75 4.53
CA PHE A 294 -23.95 3.03 3.31
C PHE A 294 -25.41 2.63 3.33
N THR A 295 -26.25 3.46 2.71
CA THR A 295 -27.71 3.29 2.74
C THR A 295 -28.22 2.53 1.52
N GLY A 296 -29.39 1.90 1.65
CA GLY A 296 -30.04 1.18 0.56
C GLY A 296 -29.56 -0.27 0.40
N SER A 297 -29.91 -0.88 -0.74
CA SER A 297 -29.55 -2.26 -1.09
C SER A 297 -28.23 -2.29 -1.88
N THR A 298 -27.43 -3.34 -1.70
CA THR A 298 -26.34 -3.66 -2.63
C THR A 298 -26.88 -4.14 -3.98
N ASP A 299 -28.10 -4.66 -4.01
CA ASP A 299 -28.74 -5.21 -5.19
C ASP A 299 -29.74 -4.19 -5.76
N THR A 300 -29.21 -3.13 -6.37
CA THR A 300 -30.03 -2.17 -7.13
C THR A 300 -30.06 -2.55 -8.60
N PRO A 301 -31.09 -2.16 -9.38
CA PRO A 301 -31.11 -2.40 -10.82
C PRO A 301 -29.86 -1.85 -11.53
N VAL A 302 -29.27 -0.75 -11.05
CA VAL A 302 -28.03 -0.19 -11.60
C VAL A 302 -26.82 -1.05 -11.25
N ALA A 303 -26.75 -1.58 -10.02
CA ALA A 303 -25.67 -2.49 -9.60
C ALA A 303 -25.70 -3.85 -10.31
N VAL A 304 -26.89 -4.31 -10.74
CA VAL A 304 -27.08 -5.62 -11.41
C VAL A 304 -26.80 -5.56 -12.93
N LEU A 305 -26.64 -4.38 -13.52
CA LEU A 305 -26.42 -4.21 -14.97
C LEU A 305 -24.96 -4.39 -15.44
N ARG A 306 -24.04 -4.76 -14.54
CA ARG A 306 -22.63 -4.99 -14.84
C ARG A 306 -22.29 -6.44 -15.13
#